data_AF-A0A0K8VDG5-F1
#
_entry.id   AF-A0A0K8VDG5-F1
#
_cell.length_a   1.000
_cell.length_b   1.000
_cell.length_c   1.000
_cell.angle_alpha   90.00
_cell.angle_beta   90.00
_cell.angle_gamma   90.00
#
_symmetry.space_group_name_H-M   'P 1'
#
loop_
_entity.id
_entity.type
_entity.pdbx_description
1 polymer ?
#
loop_
_entity_poly.entity_id
_entity_poly.type
_entity_poly.pdbx_seq_one_letter_code
_entity_poly.pdbx_strand_id
1 'polypeptide(L)'
;MSVAESLKRSFTDSGRSTFGKRTCILQPMTSDYNSINLNSGRNMVGRTSETGIRDVHCSKRQLEFDVDMENTKAKLRVIGVNPCSVNGVMIMQDSECNLEHGSIIELVYGKHQFELLFKPSPTKKANITNEKQNHRNPIDEVKSSEISMSKNRTGKWESAGNGAMMIYTDDAVQASDKIAGYDIDGTIITTKSGNVFPKHTDDWQLLYPEVQKKLKSLQQSGYKICFFTNQGGIGSGKIKLDDFKRKIKDILTKLGVPVQVYIAIEEGHYRKPLIGMWQYLVDNKNEGIDIDLSKSFYVGDAAGRPESGSGKNKRRKDHSLADRRFAANINVSFYTPEEHFLGKPTEHWLKSDYKPCDIVNNKDILLLEPKNVDIPADNCEMIIMVGLPGSGKSYFCQEYLEQHNYTIANADTVGGTQACLKICEKALGAGTSCVVDNTNVDVESRKKFIMLAKKYNVPCRCFVMNVPVDQVRHNIKYRHLTDSSHSKINEMVFNMMKKKYKNPTEDEGFTHIVKVNLKPKFKSTTEEQLYKLYLLEK
;
A
#
# COMPACT_ATOMS: atom_id res chain seq x y z
N MET A 1 -57.22 18.97 62.34
CA MET A 1 -58.19 17.85 62.29
C MET A 1 -58.06 17.23 60.91
N SER A 2 -57.39 16.08 60.80
CA SER A 2 -57.99 14.72 60.87
C SER A 2 -58.38 14.28 59.45
N VAL A 3 -57.64 13.38 58.76
CA VAL A 3 -57.76 11.88 58.78
C VAL A 3 -59.08 11.48 58.08
N ALA A 4 -59.20 10.57 57.10
CA ALA A 4 -58.45 9.36 56.73
C ALA A 4 -58.94 8.83 55.34
N GLU A 5 -58.08 8.00 54.71
CA GLU A 5 -58.35 6.71 54.02
C GLU A 5 -59.45 6.62 52.93
N SER A 6 -59.35 5.84 51.83
CA SER A 6 -58.72 4.54 51.59
C SER A 6 -58.74 4.23 50.07
N LEU A 7 -57.65 3.72 49.46
CA LEU A 7 -57.38 2.31 49.06
C LEU A 7 -57.71 1.91 47.59
N LYS A 8 -56.62 1.52 46.90
CA LYS A 8 -56.44 0.42 45.90
C LYS A 8 -57.11 0.59 44.52
N ARG A 9 -56.50 0.23 43.37
CA ARG A 9 -55.23 -0.42 42.98
C ARG A 9 -55.16 -0.35 41.44
N SER A 10 -53.99 -0.12 40.85
CA SER A 10 -53.51 -0.89 39.70
C SER A 10 -52.03 -0.61 39.45
N PHE A 11 -51.23 -1.65 39.65
CA PHE A 11 -49.83 -1.77 39.25
C PHE A 11 -49.70 -1.75 37.73
N THR A 12 -48.75 -0.97 37.21
CA THR A 12 -48.01 -1.30 35.98
C THR A 12 -46.54 -0.95 36.19
N ASP A 13 -45.84 -1.98 36.66
CA ASP A 13 -44.47 -2.39 36.33
C ASP A 13 -43.57 -1.36 35.60
N SER A 14 -42.79 -0.60 36.38
CA SER A 14 -41.59 0.05 35.87
C SER A 14 -40.45 -0.96 35.89
N GLY A 15 -40.14 -1.54 34.73
CA GLY A 15 -38.99 -2.42 34.52
C GLY A 15 -37.69 -1.74 34.94
N ARG A 16 -37.22 -2.04 36.15
CA ARG A 16 -35.84 -1.78 36.58
C ARG A 16 -34.93 -2.67 35.74
N SER A 17 -34.19 -2.10 34.80
CA SER A 17 -33.06 -2.80 34.20
C SER A 17 -31.97 -2.96 35.25
N THR A 18 -31.75 -4.19 35.68
CA THR A 18 -30.66 -4.59 36.57
C THR A 18 -29.36 -4.72 35.77
N PHE A 19 -28.82 -3.61 35.27
CA PHE A 19 -27.40 -3.54 34.93
C PHE A 19 -26.68 -2.99 36.15
N GLY A 20 -25.88 -3.82 36.83
CA GLY A 20 -24.97 -3.36 37.88
C GLY A 20 -24.14 -2.18 37.35
N LYS A 21 -23.93 -1.16 38.19
CA LYS A 21 -23.28 0.12 37.85
C LYS A 21 -21.91 -0.14 37.19
N ARG A 22 -21.88 -0.20 35.85
CA ARG A 22 -20.67 -0.43 35.07
C ARG A 22 -19.83 0.84 35.08
N THR A 23 -18.52 0.70 35.20
CA THR A 23 -17.58 1.81 35.13
C THR A 23 -16.65 1.66 33.92
N CYS A 24 -16.20 2.78 33.38
CA CYS A 24 -15.21 2.85 32.32
C CYS A 24 -14.01 3.63 32.86
N ILE A 25 -12.79 3.11 32.67
CA ILE A 25 -11.56 3.63 33.26
C ILE A 25 -10.48 3.70 32.19
N LEU A 26 -9.80 4.83 32.06
CA LEU A 26 -8.49 4.90 31.41
C LEU A 26 -7.43 4.56 32.45
N GLN A 27 -6.88 3.35 32.36
CA GLN A 27 -5.85 2.86 33.26
C GLN A 27 -4.47 3.17 32.68
N PRO A 28 -3.61 3.97 33.33
CA PRO A 28 -2.28 4.25 32.82
C PRO A 28 -1.42 2.99 32.84
N MET A 29 -0.59 2.81 31.81
CA MET A 29 0.33 1.67 31.71
C MET A 29 1.64 1.89 32.48
N THR A 30 1.90 3.11 32.95
CA THR A 30 3.01 3.43 33.86
C THR A 30 2.48 4.10 35.12
N SER A 31 3.24 4.04 36.22
CA SER A 31 2.90 4.68 37.49
C SER A 31 3.01 6.21 37.46
N ASP A 32 3.40 6.81 36.33
CA ASP A 32 3.64 8.25 36.22
C ASP A 32 2.35 9.07 36.07
N TYR A 33 1.22 8.39 35.81
CA TYR A 33 -0.07 9.02 35.53
C TYR A 33 -1.16 8.43 36.43
N ASN A 34 -2.27 9.15 36.56
CA ASN A 34 -3.41 8.72 37.35
C ASN A 34 -4.43 7.98 36.48
N SER A 35 -5.18 7.05 37.09
CA SER A 35 -6.34 6.44 36.45
C SER A 35 -7.50 7.43 36.34
N ILE A 36 -8.21 7.44 35.21
CA ILE A 36 -9.29 8.40 34.94
C ILE A 36 -10.60 7.63 34.80
N ASN A 37 -11.63 7.99 35.56
CA ASN A 37 -12.97 7.41 35.40
C ASN A 37 -13.71 8.19 34.30
N LEU A 38 -14.14 7.49 33.26
CA LEU A 38 -14.98 8.06 32.21
C LEU A 38 -16.46 7.82 32.55
N ASN A 39 -17.28 8.87 32.42
CA ASN A 39 -18.74 8.80 32.55
C ASN A 39 -19.37 8.32 31.24
N SER A 40 -20.63 7.89 31.28
CA SER A 40 -21.40 7.65 30.04
C SER A 40 -21.54 8.96 29.25
N GLY A 41 -21.43 8.91 27.92
CA GLY A 41 -21.45 10.08 27.06
C GLY A 41 -20.08 10.76 26.95
N ARG A 42 -20.07 12.09 26.73
CA ARG A 42 -18.86 12.86 26.42
C ARG A 42 -17.97 13.14 27.63
N ASN A 43 -16.67 12.87 27.47
CA ASN A 43 -15.62 13.12 28.45
C ASN A 43 -14.43 13.78 27.75
N MET A 44 -13.80 14.76 28.39
CA MET A 44 -12.65 15.47 27.85
C MET A 44 -11.40 15.10 28.64
N VAL A 45 -10.36 14.64 27.96
CA VAL A 45 -9.11 14.17 28.57
C VAL A 45 -7.92 14.91 27.95
N GLY A 46 -6.93 15.26 28.77
CA GLY A 46 -5.74 15.98 28.32
C GLY A 46 -4.77 16.28 29.44
N ARG A 47 -3.97 17.33 29.27
CA ARG A 47 -3.02 17.83 30.27
C ARG A 47 -3.75 18.54 31.42
N THR A 48 -4.12 17.81 32.45
CA THR A 48 -4.83 18.31 33.64
C THR A 48 -4.23 17.70 34.92
N SER A 49 -4.59 18.26 36.08
CA SER A 49 -4.21 17.67 37.38
C SER A 49 -4.80 16.28 37.58
N GLU A 50 -5.98 16.02 37.00
CA GLU A 50 -6.64 14.72 37.04
C GLU A 50 -5.79 13.64 36.38
N THR A 51 -5.27 13.89 35.17
CA THR A 51 -4.45 12.91 34.45
C THR A 51 -3.01 12.80 34.99
N GLY A 52 -2.55 13.82 35.73
CA GLY A 52 -1.16 13.94 36.18
C GLY A 52 -0.18 14.35 35.08
N ILE A 53 -0.66 14.58 33.85
CA ILE A 53 0.20 14.92 32.71
C ILE A 53 0.62 16.38 32.79
N ARG A 54 1.92 16.63 32.65
CA ARG A 54 2.52 17.98 32.61
C ARG A 54 3.14 18.33 31.25
N ASP A 55 3.19 17.38 30.30
CA ASP A 55 3.80 17.58 28.98
C ASP A 55 3.06 18.64 28.16
N VAL A 56 3.77 19.73 27.81
CA VAL A 56 3.24 20.84 27.00
C VAL A 56 2.75 20.44 25.61
N HIS A 57 3.19 19.30 25.07
CA HIS A 57 2.69 18.76 23.81
C HIS A 57 1.30 18.14 23.94
N CYS A 58 0.86 17.81 25.15
CA CYS A 58 -0.51 17.37 25.40
C CYS A 58 -1.40 18.60 25.65
N SER A 59 -2.43 18.79 24.80
CA SER A 59 -3.40 19.87 25.02
C SER A 59 -4.17 19.64 26.32
N LYS A 60 -4.64 20.72 26.97
CA LYS A 60 -5.59 20.60 28.10
C LYS A 60 -6.88 19.87 27.67
N ARG A 61 -7.25 20.00 26.39
CA ARG A 61 -8.33 19.29 25.72
C ARG A 61 -7.71 18.52 24.55
N GLN A 62 -7.18 17.34 24.85
CA GLN A 62 -6.45 16.54 23.86
C GLN A 62 -7.39 15.58 23.13
N LEU A 63 -8.20 14.84 23.89
CA LEU A 63 -9.12 13.83 23.38
C LEU A 63 -10.52 14.04 23.94
N GLU A 64 -11.53 13.84 23.09
CA GLU A 64 -12.91 13.69 23.51
C GLU A 64 -13.31 12.21 23.38
N PHE A 65 -13.85 11.64 24.45
CA PHE A 65 -14.39 10.28 24.48
C PHE A 65 -15.91 10.34 24.59
N ASP A 66 -16.62 9.63 23.72
CA ASP A 66 -18.06 9.39 23.85
C ASP A 66 -18.30 7.93 24.24
N VAL A 67 -18.61 7.69 25.52
CA VAL A 67 -18.62 6.33 26.11
C VAL A 67 -20.04 5.77 26.16
N ASP A 68 -20.22 4.61 25.54
CA ASP A 68 -21.40 3.79 25.62
C ASP A 68 -21.19 2.67 26.64
N MET A 69 -21.70 2.88 27.86
CA MET A 69 -21.62 1.93 28.96
C MET A 69 -22.44 0.66 28.70
N GLU A 70 -23.54 0.74 27.95
CA GLU A 70 -24.42 -0.40 27.70
C GLU A 70 -23.72 -1.39 26.76
N ASN A 71 -23.19 -0.88 25.64
CA ASN A 71 -22.54 -1.68 24.60
C ASN A 71 -21.03 -1.89 24.84
N THR A 72 -20.46 -1.32 25.91
CA THR A 72 -19.02 -1.42 26.25
C THR A 72 -18.10 -0.94 25.12
N LYS A 73 -18.48 0.16 24.50
CA LYS A 73 -17.74 0.80 23.40
C LYS A 73 -17.50 2.26 23.76
N ALA A 74 -16.47 2.85 23.17
CA ALA A 74 -16.30 4.29 23.20
C ALA A 74 -15.93 4.80 21.81
N LYS A 75 -16.31 6.03 21.49
CA LYS A 75 -15.77 6.76 20.35
C LYS A 75 -14.73 7.74 20.85
N LEU A 76 -13.60 7.85 20.17
CA LEU A 76 -12.57 8.83 20.47
C LEU A 76 -12.49 9.83 19.33
N ARG A 77 -12.40 11.12 19.66
CA ARG A 77 -12.10 12.20 18.74
C ARG A 77 -10.85 12.94 19.20
N VAL A 78 -9.93 13.20 18.26
CA VAL A 78 -8.71 13.98 18.56
C VAL A 78 -9.01 15.47 18.41
N ILE A 79 -8.90 16.21 19.51
CA ILE A 79 -9.17 17.65 19.56
C ILE A 79 -7.87 18.46 19.51
N GLY A 80 -6.84 17.96 20.19
CA GLY A 80 -5.53 18.60 20.24
C GLY A 80 -4.80 18.58 18.90
N VAL A 81 -3.89 19.54 18.71
CA VAL A 81 -3.10 19.69 17.48
C VAL A 81 -2.16 18.51 17.26
N ASN A 82 -1.59 17.97 18.34
CA ASN A 82 -0.73 16.79 18.23
C ASN A 82 -1.59 15.54 18.11
N PRO A 83 -1.24 14.61 17.20
CA PRO A 83 -2.01 13.38 16.99
C PRO A 83 -2.01 12.50 18.25
N CYS A 84 -3.01 11.62 18.35
CA CYS A 84 -3.05 10.55 19.35
C CYS A 84 -2.68 9.21 18.69
N SER A 85 -2.58 8.14 19.48
CA SER A 85 -2.57 6.78 18.92
C SER A 85 -3.60 5.89 19.58
N VAL A 86 -4.13 4.95 18.80
CA VAL A 86 -5.01 3.88 19.28
C VAL A 86 -4.48 2.58 18.72
N ASN A 87 -4.13 1.65 19.62
CA ASN A 87 -3.46 0.41 19.30
C ASN A 87 -2.32 0.66 18.31
N GLY A 88 -1.44 1.63 18.63
CA GLY A 88 -0.27 2.06 17.84
C GLY A 88 -0.54 2.77 16.50
N VAL A 89 -1.77 2.80 16.02
CA VAL A 89 -2.19 3.55 14.83
C VAL A 89 -2.42 5.01 15.17
N MET A 90 -1.78 5.91 14.41
CA MET A 90 -1.87 7.35 14.62
C MET A 90 -3.24 7.86 14.16
N ILE A 91 -3.87 8.67 15.00
CA ILE A 91 -5.12 9.35 14.69
C ILE A 91 -4.85 10.85 14.70
N MET A 92 -5.10 11.50 13.56
CA MET A 92 -4.84 12.93 13.36
C MET A 92 -5.93 13.80 14.00
N GLN A 93 -5.63 15.08 14.20
CA GLN A 93 -6.60 16.07 14.68
C GLN A 93 -7.90 16.04 13.85
N ASP A 94 -9.03 16.25 14.52
CA ASP A 94 -10.39 16.21 13.97
C ASP A 94 -10.84 14.88 13.37
N SER A 95 -10.04 13.82 13.53
CA SER A 95 -10.44 12.46 13.18
C SER A 95 -11.09 11.76 14.37
N GLU A 96 -11.93 10.77 14.06
CA GLU A 96 -12.64 9.95 15.04
C GLU A 96 -12.32 8.47 14.83
N CYS A 97 -12.28 7.68 15.90
CA CYS A 97 -12.16 6.23 15.84
C CYS A 97 -12.97 5.54 16.94
N ASN A 98 -13.31 4.28 16.72
CA ASN A 98 -14.00 3.46 17.72
C ASN A 98 -12.98 2.75 18.60
N LEU A 99 -13.33 2.61 19.87
CA LEU A 99 -12.57 1.95 20.91
C LEU A 99 -13.38 0.82 21.53
N GLU A 100 -12.67 -0.26 21.85
CA GLU A 100 -13.20 -1.42 22.56
C GLU A 100 -12.47 -1.62 23.89
N HIS A 101 -13.04 -2.46 24.76
CA HIS A 101 -12.36 -2.88 25.98
C HIS A 101 -10.96 -3.43 25.70
N GLY A 102 -9.95 -2.94 26.44
CA GLY A 102 -8.54 -3.30 26.26
C GLY A 102 -7.81 -2.48 25.19
N SER A 103 -8.46 -1.49 24.57
CA SER A 103 -7.78 -0.62 23.60
C SER A 103 -6.67 0.18 24.28
N ILE A 104 -5.47 0.18 23.69
CA ILE A 104 -4.32 0.93 24.15
C ILE A 104 -4.31 2.30 23.47
N ILE A 105 -4.28 3.38 24.24
CA ILE A 105 -4.39 4.75 23.76
C ILE A 105 -3.15 5.53 24.21
N GLU A 106 -2.52 6.24 23.29
CA GLU A 106 -1.52 7.27 23.61
C GLU A 106 -2.19 8.64 23.43
N LEU A 107 -2.32 9.43 24.50
CA LEU A 107 -2.99 10.75 24.42
C LEU A 107 -2.30 11.67 23.40
N VAL A 108 -0.98 11.57 23.32
CA VAL A 108 -0.15 12.18 22.29
C VAL A 108 0.66 11.05 21.68
N TYR A 109 0.70 10.93 20.36
CA TYR A 109 1.36 9.84 19.64
C TYR A 109 2.79 9.59 20.17
N GLY A 110 3.05 8.37 20.66
CA GLY A 110 4.30 7.96 21.31
C GLY A 110 4.48 8.37 22.78
N LYS A 111 3.45 8.90 23.44
CA LYS A 111 3.50 9.36 24.84
C LYS A 111 2.19 9.11 25.58
N HIS A 112 2.28 9.03 26.91
CA HIS A 112 1.12 8.99 27.81
C HIS A 112 0.14 7.85 27.47
N GLN A 113 0.58 6.61 27.73
CA GLN A 113 -0.15 5.40 27.36
C GLN A 113 -1.16 4.99 28.45
N PHE A 114 -2.39 4.72 28.02
CA PHE A 114 -3.51 4.26 28.85
C PHE A 114 -4.22 3.09 28.19
N GLU A 115 -4.84 2.22 28.97
CA GLU A 115 -5.70 1.13 28.53
C GLU A 115 -7.16 1.46 28.88
N LEU A 116 -8.08 1.30 27.93
CA LEU A 116 -9.52 1.52 28.14
C LEU A 116 -10.19 0.27 28.75
N LEU A 117 -10.61 0.36 30.00
CA LEU A 117 -11.20 -0.77 30.73
C LEU A 117 -12.68 -0.51 31.09
N PHE A 118 -13.55 -1.47 30.80
CA PHE A 118 -14.92 -1.51 31.32
C PHE A 118 -14.96 -2.51 32.48
N LYS A 119 -15.59 -2.15 33.60
CA LYS A 119 -15.75 -3.02 34.78
C LYS A 119 -17.23 -3.16 35.15
N PRO A 120 -17.80 -4.37 35.23
CA PRO A 120 -17.15 -5.65 34.92
C PRO A 120 -16.76 -5.74 33.44
N SER A 121 -15.69 -6.47 33.14
CA SER A 121 -15.24 -6.70 31.76
C SER A 121 -16.37 -7.27 30.91
N PRO A 122 -16.46 -6.90 29.62
CA PRO A 122 -17.46 -7.48 28.73
C PRO A 122 -17.27 -8.99 28.65
N THR A 123 -18.29 -9.75 29.01
CA THR A 123 -18.31 -11.19 28.78
C THR A 123 -18.37 -11.43 27.28
N LYS A 124 -17.32 -12.05 26.71
CA LYS A 124 -17.40 -12.59 25.34
C LYS A 124 -18.66 -13.47 25.29
N LYS A 125 -19.62 -13.14 24.43
CA LYS A 125 -20.70 -14.07 24.08
C LYS A 125 -20.03 -15.29 23.44
N ALA A 126 -19.76 -16.31 24.23
CA ALA A 126 -19.24 -17.56 23.74
C ALA A 126 -20.34 -18.26 22.95
N ASN A 127 -20.16 -18.37 21.63
CA ASN A 127 -20.67 -19.53 20.92
C ASN A 127 -19.90 -20.73 21.49
N ILE A 128 -20.60 -21.57 22.24
CA ILE A 128 -20.06 -22.79 22.82
C ILE A 128 -19.75 -23.75 21.68
N THR A 129 -18.47 -23.97 21.40
CA THR A 129 -17.98 -25.30 21.02
C THR A 129 -17.07 -25.77 22.14
N ASN A 130 -17.51 -26.84 22.78
CA ASN A 130 -16.88 -27.49 23.93
C ASN A 130 -15.44 -27.89 23.63
N GLU A 131 -14.46 -27.38 24.38
CA GLU A 131 -13.30 -28.17 24.78
C GLU A 131 -12.91 -27.86 26.24
N LYS A 132 -12.67 -28.94 26.98
CA LYS A 132 -12.57 -28.98 28.43
C LYS A 132 -11.25 -28.37 28.90
N GLN A 133 -11.36 -27.52 29.91
CA GLN A 133 -10.26 -27.10 30.77
C GLN A 133 -9.69 -28.28 31.57
N ASN A 134 -8.37 -28.32 31.71
CA ASN A 134 -7.73 -28.84 32.92
C ASN A 134 -6.90 -27.71 33.54
N HIS A 135 -7.39 -27.23 34.70
CA HIS A 135 -6.74 -26.28 35.59
C HIS A 135 -5.58 -26.93 36.34
N ARG A 136 -4.46 -26.19 36.49
CA ARG A 136 -3.72 -26.02 37.76
C ARG A 136 -3.05 -24.63 37.79
N ASN A 137 -3.42 -23.81 38.77
CA ASN A 137 -2.71 -22.57 39.18
C ASN A 137 -1.80 -22.89 40.41
N PRO A 138 -1.20 -21.91 41.11
CA PRO A 138 0.07 -21.24 40.79
C PRO A 138 1.03 -21.25 42.02
N ILE A 139 2.33 -20.95 41.86
CA ILE A 139 3.12 -20.40 42.97
C ILE A 139 4.11 -19.36 42.43
N ASP A 140 4.09 -18.21 43.10
CA ASP A 140 4.94 -17.04 42.94
C ASP A 140 6.44 -17.32 43.09
N GLU A 141 7.28 -16.60 42.35
CA GLU A 141 8.47 -15.98 42.94
C GLU A 141 8.95 -14.79 42.09
N VAL A 142 8.76 -13.59 42.65
CA VAL A 142 9.34 -12.34 42.17
C VAL A 142 10.83 -12.36 42.46
N LYS A 143 11.66 -12.29 41.41
CA LYS A 143 13.05 -11.83 41.54
C LYS A 143 13.34 -10.74 40.51
N SER A 144 13.53 -9.54 41.06
CA SER A 144 14.25 -8.43 40.47
C SER A 144 15.58 -8.90 39.89
N SER A 145 15.78 -8.72 38.59
CA SER A 145 17.09 -8.87 37.97
C SER A 145 17.43 -7.61 37.19
N GLU A 146 18.49 -6.98 37.66
CA GLU A 146 19.15 -5.81 37.13
C GLU A 146 19.52 -5.96 35.64
N ILE A 147 19.54 -4.82 34.97
CA ILE A 147 19.86 -4.64 33.56
C ILE A 147 21.33 -5.04 33.33
N SER A 148 21.56 -6.24 32.79
CA SER A 148 22.85 -6.62 32.23
C SER A 148 22.93 -6.16 30.77
N MET A 149 23.86 -5.25 30.48
CA MET A 149 24.23 -4.86 29.13
C MET A 149 24.75 -6.04 28.28
N SER A 150 24.47 -5.96 26.98
CA SER A 150 25.04 -6.74 25.85
C SER A 150 25.01 -8.27 25.94
N LYS A 151 23.86 -8.88 25.65
CA LYS A 151 23.87 -10.19 24.95
C LYS A 151 24.09 -9.92 23.47
N ASN A 152 25.12 -10.51 22.87
CA ASN A 152 25.29 -10.54 21.42
C ASN A 152 24.01 -11.12 20.81
N ARG A 153 23.25 -10.29 20.09
CA ARG A 153 22.03 -10.76 19.43
C ARG A 153 22.41 -11.61 18.24
N THR A 154 21.97 -12.85 18.26
CA THR A 154 22.12 -13.80 17.18
C THR A 154 20.86 -13.78 16.33
N GLY A 155 20.99 -14.20 15.07
CA GLY A 155 19.86 -14.27 14.15
C GLY A 155 20.24 -15.02 12.89
N LYS A 156 19.22 -15.45 12.15
CA LYS A 156 19.35 -16.35 11.00
C LYS A 156 19.15 -15.59 9.70
N TRP A 157 20.01 -15.89 8.72
CA TRP A 157 19.87 -15.41 7.34
C TRP A 157 19.27 -16.52 6.48
N GLU A 158 18.30 -16.15 5.66
CA GLU A 158 17.61 -17.05 4.74
C GLU A 158 17.47 -16.39 3.37
N SER A 159 17.27 -17.20 2.33
CA SER A 159 17.04 -16.76 0.97
C SER A 159 15.70 -17.31 0.48
N ALA A 160 14.97 -16.53 -0.31
CA ALA A 160 13.70 -16.93 -0.91
C ALA A 160 13.64 -16.53 -2.39
N GLY A 161 12.78 -17.20 -3.16
CA GLY A 161 12.58 -16.92 -4.58
C GLY A 161 13.86 -17.06 -5.41
N ASN A 162 14.62 -18.13 -5.19
CA ASN A 162 15.91 -18.39 -5.87
C ASN A 162 16.96 -17.28 -5.71
N GLY A 163 16.94 -16.55 -4.58
CA GLY A 163 17.88 -15.45 -4.33
C GLY A 163 17.32 -14.06 -4.61
N ALA A 164 16.09 -13.96 -5.14
CA ALA A 164 15.44 -12.66 -5.38
C ALA A 164 15.14 -11.88 -4.09
N MET A 165 15.07 -12.56 -2.94
CA MET A 165 14.87 -11.95 -1.63
C MET A 165 15.76 -12.60 -0.56
N MET A 166 16.32 -11.78 0.32
CA MET A 166 16.99 -12.24 1.55
C MET A 166 16.16 -11.85 2.77
N ILE A 167 16.20 -12.71 3.79
CA ILE A 167 15.54 -12.48 5.08
C ILE A 167 16.58 -12.58 6.19
N TYR A 168 16.52 -11.67 7.16
CA TYR A 168 17.19 -11.82 8.44
C TYR A 168 16.15 -11.85 9.55
N THR A 169 16.25 -12.81 10.47
CA THR A 169 15.38 -12.89 11.65
C THR A 169 16.25 -12.92 12.90
N ASP A 170 16.12 -11.90 13.75
CA ASP A 170 16.70 -11.90 15.10
C ASP A 170 16.02 -13.00 15.95
N ASP A 171 16.80 -13.78 16.70
CA ASP A 171 16.30 -14.93 17.44
C ASP A 171 15.28 -14.54 18.54
N ALA A 172 15.25 -13.27 18.96
CA ALA A 172 14.31 -12.74 19.93
C ALA A 172 13.00 -12.19 19.30
N VAL A 173 12.83 -12.27 17.98
CA VAL A 173 11.58 -11.89 17.31
C VAL A 173 10.47 -12.87 17.70
N GLN A 174 9.29 -12.34 18.03
CA GLN A 174 8.08 -13.10 18.27
C GLN A 174 7.04 -12.78 17.21
N ALA A 175 6.23 -13.77 16.83
CA ALA A 175 5.05 -13.55 16.00
C ALA A 175 4.04 -12.62 16.69
N SER A 176 3.27 -11.87 15.91
CA SER A 176 2.28 -10.93 16.43
C SER A 176 1.17 -10.69 15.40
N ASP A 177 -0.02 -10.38 15.89
CA ASP A 177 -1.14 -9.87 15.09
C ASP A 177 -0.94 -8.40 14.68
N LYS A 178 0.03 -7.70 15.29
CA LYS A 178 0.35 -6.29 15.05
C LYS A 178 1.74 -6.13 14.44
N ILE A 179 1.81 -5.60 13.22
CA ILE A 179 3.07 -5.36 12.52
C ILE A 179 3.35 -3.86 12.43
N ALA A 180 4.55 -3.46 12.88
CA ALA A 180 5.11 -2.15 12.61
C ALA A 180 6.17 -2.33 11.53
N GLY A 181 5.79 -2.04 10.28
CA GLY A 181 6.64 -2.17 9.11
C GLY A 181 7.40 -0.88 8.81
N TYR A 182 8.67 -0.99 8.42
CA TYR A 182 9.50 0.18 8.10
C TYR A 182 10.31 -0.05 6.82
N ASP A 183 10.50 0.98 6.02
CA ASP A 183 11.67 1.07 5.14
C ASP A 183 12.95 1.30 5.98
N ILE A 184 14.14 1.19 5.36
CA ILE A 184 15.43 1.40 6.04
C ILE A 184 16.07 2.73 5.63
N ASP A 185 16.47 2.87 4.37
CA ASP A 185 17.30 3.97 3.89
C ASP A 185 16.42 5.22 3.65
N GLY A 186 16.59 6.26 4.48
CA GLY A 186 15.72 7.44 4.49
C GLY A 186 14.61 7.38 5.54
N THR A 187 14.45 6.24 6.23
CA THR A 187 13.40 6.00 7.23
C THR A 187 13.96 5.70 8.62
N ILE A 188 14.76 4.64 8.76
CA ILE A 188 15.43 4.26 10.01
C ILE A 188 16.81 4.93 10.07
N ILE A 189 17.49 5.00 8.94
CA ILE A 189 18.83 5.56 8.81
C ILE A 189 18.91 6.62 7.72
N THR A 190 19.94 7.45 7.78
CA THR A 190 20.37 8.36 6.71
C THR A 190 21.89 8.31 6.58
N THR A 191 22.47 8.93 5.56
CA THR A 191 23.92 9.00 5.39
C THR A 191 24.55 9.93 6.44
N LYS A 192 25.74 9.58 6.93
CA LYS A 192 26.53 10.50 7.78
C LYS A 192 27.10 11.64 6.96
N SER A 193 27.46 11.36 5.71
CA SER A 193 28.05 12.32 4.78
C SER A 193 27.08 13.38 4.26
N GLY A 194 25.77 13.17 4.39
CA GLY A 194 24.73 14.02 3.80
C GLY A 194 24.52 13.82 2.29
N ASN A 195 25.22 12.85 1.69
CA ASN A 195 25.00 12.47 0.30
C ASN A 195 23.71 11.68 0.13
N VAL A 196 23.15 11.69 -1.09
CA VAL A 196 21.99 10.86 -1.44
C VAL A 196 22.33 9.36 -1.36
N PHE A 197 23.55 8.99 -1.74
CA PHE A 197 24.03 7.61 -1.68
C PHE A 197 25.22 7.50 -0.71
N PRO A 198 25.33 6.41 0.06
CA PRO A 198 26.43 6.22 1.00
C PRO A 198 27.77 6.07 0.25
N LYS A 199 28.83 6.68 0.78
CA LYS A 199 30.18 6.58 0.20
C LYS A 199 30.82 5.20 0.43
N HIS A 200 30.51 4.58 1.56
CA HIS A 200 31.00 3.27 1.99
C HIS A 200 30.02 2.65 3.01
N THR A 201 30.29 1.42 3.44
CA THR A 201 29.36 0.61 4.26
C THR A 201 29.01 1.23 5.61
N ASP A 202 29.93 1.99 6.21
CA ASP A 202 29.73 2.64 7.51
C ASP A 202 29.13 4.07 7.42
N ASP A 203 28.85 4.56 6.22
CA ASP A 203 28.27 5.89 5.96
C ASP A 203 26.76 5.90 6.22
N TRP A 204 26.39 5.59 7.45
CA TRP A 204 25.01 5.65 7.93
C TRP A 204 24.94 6.08 9.39
N GLN A 205 23.87 6.76 9.75
CA GLN A 205 23.48 7.11 11.11
C GLN A 205 21.96 6.95 11.25
N LEU A 206 21.45 6.87 12.48
CA LEU A 206 20.00 6.90 12.69
C LEU A 206 19.43 8.21 12.13
N LEU A 207 18.27 8.13 11.48
CA LEU A 207 17.62 9.30 10.89
C LEU A 207 17.29 10.35 11.96
N TYR A 208 16.68 9.90 13.07
CA TYR A 208 16.35 10.73 14.21
C TYR A 208 16.75 10.06 15.54
N PRO A 209 17.08 10.82 16.59
CA PRO A 209 17.29 10.29 17.94
C PRO A 209 16.10 9.47 18.49
N GLU A 210 14.88 9.82 18.09
CA GLU A 210 13.63 9.23 18.57
C GLU A 210 13.41 7.79 18.09
N VAL A 211 14.07 7.37 17.00
CA VAL A 211 13.87 6.07 16.35
C VAL A 211 13.98 4.91 17.34
N GLN A 212 15.07 4.86 18.11
CA GLN A 212 15.30 3.78 19.09
C GLN A 212 14.19 3.71 20.14
N LYS A 213 13.81 4.87 20.69
CA LYS A 213 12.79 4.95 21.74
C LYS A 213 11.43 4.49 21.21
N LYS A 214 11.05 4.95 20.01
CA LYS A 214 9.77 4.61 19.39
C LYS A 214 9.66 3.12 19.09
N LEU A 215 10.70 2.51 18.51
CA LEU A 215 10.70 1.07 18.23
C LEU A 215 10.62 0.21 19.51
N LYS A 216 11.34 0.59 20.57
CA LYS A 216 11.26 -0.11 21.87
C LYS A 216 9.85 -0.04 22.47
N SER A 217 9.22 1.13 22.41
CA SER A 217 7.85 1.33 22.89
C SER A 217 6.85 0.47 22.13
N LEU A 218 6.99 0.38 20.80
CA LEU A 218 6.13 -0.46 19.97
C LEU A 218 6.32 -1.95 20.28
N GLN A 219 7.58 -2.40 20.39
CA GLN A 219 7.88 -3.77 20.79
C GLN A 219 7.23 -4.12 22.14
N GLN A 220 7.36 -3.25 23.15
CA GLN A 220 6.74 -3.42 24.46
C GLN A 220 5.20 -3.44 24.38
N SER A 221 4.62 -2.77 23.39
CA SER A 221 3.17 -2.77 23.11
C SER A 221 2.72 -3.97 22.27
N GLY A 222 3.58 -4.97 22.10
CA GLY A 222 3.29 -6.23 21.41
C GLY A 222 3.41 -6.16 19.89
N TYR A 223 4.03 -5.12 19.32
CA TYR A 223 4.31 -5.08 17.89
C TYR A 223 5.50 -5.95 17.52
N LYS A 224 5.34 -6.71 16.44
CA LYS A 224 6.47 -7.24 15.71
C LYS A 224 7.04 -6.17 14.79
N ILE A 225 8.34 -5.91 14.93
CA ILE A 225 9.05 -4.91 14.12
C ILE A 225 9.62 -5.58 12.87
N CYS A 226 9.17 -5.13 11.70
CA CYS A 226 9.58 -5.67 10.41
C CYS A 226 10.18 -4.58 9.52
N PHE A 227 11.33 -4.83 8.91
CA PHE A 227 11.93 -3.94 7.91
C PHE A 227 11.75 -4.51 6.51
N PHE A 228 11.39 -3.67 5.55
CA PHE A 228 11.11 -4.02 4.17
C PHE A 228 11.86 -3.05 3.25
N THR A 229 12.92 -3.53 2.58
CA THR A 229 13.81 -2.66 1.81
C THR A 229 14.06 -3.17 0.38
N ASN A 230 14.13 -2.22 -0.56
CA ASN A 230 14.45 -2.47 -1.96
C ASN A 230 15.96 -2.27 -2.18
N GLN A 231 16.72 -3.34 -2.45
CA GLN A 231 18.18 -3.31 -2.56
C GLN A 231 18.68 -3.81 -3.93
N GLY A 232 18.15 -3.21 -5.01
CA GLY A 232 18.51 -3.54 -6.40
C GLY A 232 20.01 -3.38 -6.72
N GLY A 233 20.75 -2.59 -5.94
CA GLY A 233 22.20 -2.47 -6.06
C GLY A 233 22.94 -3.78 -5.74
N ILE A 234 22.36 -4.65 -4.92
CA ILE A 234 22.89 -5.98 -4.63
C ILE A 234 22.70 -6.89 -5.86
N GLY A 235 21.48 -6.92 -6.41
CA GLY A 235 21.17 -7.72 -7.61
C GLY A 235 21.98 -7.29 -8.84
N SER A 236 22.29 -6.00 -8.96
CA SER A 236 23.16 -5.50 -10.03
C SER A 236 24.67 -5.63 -9.75
N GLY A 237 25.07 -6.23 -8.62
CA GLY A 237 26.48 -6.39 -8.23
C GLY A 237 27.22 -5.10 -7.82
N LYS A 238 26.53 -3.97 -7.68
CA LYS A 238 27.12 -2.68 -7.26
C LYS A 238 27.43 -2.64 -5.77
N ILE A 239 26.67 -3.42 -4.98
CA ILE A 239 26.83 -3.55 -3.54
C ILE A 239 27.05 -5.02 -3.23
N LYS A 240 28.11 -5.35 -2.48
CA LYS A 240 28.36 -6.73 -2.04
C LYS A 240 27.34 -7.13 -0.97
N LEU A 241 26.78 -8.33 -1.09
CA LEU A 241 25.76 -8.83 -0.15
C LEU A 241 26.30 -8.90 1.29
N ASP A 242 27.53 -9.38 1.50
CA ASP A 242 28.09 -9.53 2.84
C ASP A 242 28.35 -8.19 3.55
N ASP A 243 28.72 -7.17 2.77
CA ASP A 243 28.86 -5.80 3.24
C ASP A 243 27.50 -5.25 3.70
N PHE A 244 26.43 -5.53 2.94
CA PHE A 244 25.09 -5.16 3.33
C PHE A 244 24.60 -5.93 4.57
N LYS A 245 24.89 -7.23 4.66
CA LYS A 245 24.58 -8.05 5.86
C LYS A 245 25.26 -7.50 7.12
N ARG A 246 26.52 -7.05 7.00
CA ARG A 246 27.24 -6.38 8.10
C ARG A 246 26.54 -5.08 8.50
N LYS A 247 26.23 -4.21 7.52
CA LYS A 247 25.47 -2.96 7.75
C LYS A 247 24.18 -3.22 8.52
N ILE A 248 23.38 -4.22 8.12
CA ILE A 248 22.14 -4.58 8.82
C ILE A 248 22.41 -5.00 10.27
N LYS A 249 23.39 -5.88 10.53
CA LYS A 249 23.74 -6.28 11.90
C LYS A 249 24.13 -5.09 12.78
N ASP A 250 24.90 -4.14 12.24
CA ASP A 250 25.34 -2.96 12.98
C ASP A 250 24.16 -2.02 13.30
N ILE A 251 23.22 -1.85 12.35
CA ILE A 251 21.98 -1.09 12.56
C ILE A 251 21.15 -1.74 13.67
N LEU A 252 20.91 -3.05 13.60
CA LEU A 252 20.08 -3.75 14.57
C LEU A 252 20.72 -3.75 15.97
N THR A 253 22.04 -3.90 16.04
CA THR A 253 22.81 -3.77 17.28
C THR A 253 22.64 -2.36 17.87
N LYS A 254 22.74 -1.32 17.03
CA LYS A 254 22.51 0.06 17.47
C LYS A 254 21.07 0.28 17.92
N LEU A 255 20.07 -0.27 17.25
CA LEU A 255 18.66 -0.07 17.59
C LEU A 255 18.27 -0.73 18.91
N GLY A 256 18.81 -1.92 19.20
CA GLY A 256 18.53 -2.62 20.44
C GLY A 256 17.07 -3.08 20.55
N VAL A 257 16.38 -3.36 19.43
CA VAL A 257 15.08 -4.08 19.36
C VAL A 257 15.17 -5.31 18.44
N PRO A 258 14.50 -6.43 18.72
CA PRO A 258 14.43 -7.56 17.80
C PRO A 258 13.70 -7.17 16.53
N VAL A 259 14.27 -7.47 15.37
CA VAL A 259 13.71 -7.07 14.07
C VAL A 259 13.80 -8.24 13.09
N GLN A 260 12.77 -8.39 12.27
CA GLN A 260 12.80 -9.24 11.09
C GLN A 260 12.95 -8.36 9.83
N VAL A 261 13.94 -8.62 8.99
CA VAL A 261 14.30 -7.78 7.84
C VAL A 261 14.09 -8.56 6.55
N TYR A 262 13.36 -7.97 5.60
CA TYR A 262 13.09 -8.46 4.27
C TYR A 262 13.76 -7.55 3.24
N ILE A 263 14.54 -8.15 2.34
CA ILE A 263 15.42 -7.44 1.42
C ILE A 263 15.13 -7.94 0.01
N ALA A 264 14.42 -7.13 -0.78
CA ALA A 264 14.20 -7.41 -2.20
C ALA A 264 15.47 -7.06 -2.98
N ILE A 265 16.14 -8.07 -3.54
CA ILE A 265 17.41 -7.94 -4.26
C ILE A 265 17.18 -7.69 -5.75
N GLU A 266 16.15 -8.31 -6.31
CA GLU A 266 15.85 -8.24 -7.74
C GLU A 266 14.57 -7.45 -8.03
N GLU A 267 14.37 -7.15 -9.32
CA GLU A 267 13.06 -6.74 -9.81
C GLU A 267 12.06 -7.90 -9.68
N GLY A 268 10.78 -7.61 -9.46
CA GLY A 268 9.73 -8.63 -9.44
C GLY A 268 8.82 -8.51 -8.23
N HIS A 269 8.17 -9.61 -7.87
CA HIS A 269 7.09 -9.65 -6.88
C HIS A 269 7.50 -9.21 -5.46
N TYR A 270 8.77 -9.35 -5.08
CA TYR A 270 9.26 -8.90 -3.76
C TYR A 270 9.56 -7.40 -3.71
N ARG A 271 9.77 -6.74 -4.85
CA ARG A 271 10.18 -5.34 -4.88
C ARG A 271 8.98 -4.41 -4.64
N LYS A 272 9.05 -3.54 -3.62
CA LYS A 272 8.02 -2.51 -3.36
C LYS A 272 7.81 -1.67 -4.63
N PRO A 273 6.57 -1.34 -5.00
CA PRO A 273 5.34 -1.39 -4.19
C PRO A 273 4.61 -2.75 -4.14
N LEU A 274 5.11 -3.78 -4.82
CA LEU A 274 4.48 -5.11 -4.76
C LEU A 274 4.58 -5.71 -3.36
N ILE A 275 3.63 -6.57 -3.02
CA ILE A 275 3.42 -7.06 -1.65
C ILE A 275 4.20 -8.33 -1.33
N GLY A 276 5.07 -8.83 -2.22
CA GLY A 276 5.68 -10.16 -2.06
C GLY A 276 6.45 -10.34 -0.76
N MET A 277 7.15 -9.31 -0.26
CA MET A 277 7.82 -9.40 1.04
C MET A 277 6.82 -9.53 2.19
N TRP A 278 5.71 -8.78 2.14
CA TRP A 278 4.65 -8.86 3.15
C TRP A 278 3.90 -10.19 3.09
N GLN A 279 3.60 -10.66 1.89
CA GLN A 279 2.97 -11.97 1.69
C GLN A 279 3.86 -13.09 2.26
N TYR A 280 5.17 -13.02 2.04
CA TYR A 280 6.09 -13.97 2.65
C TYR A 280 6.14 -13.89 4.18
N LEU A 281 6.02 -12.68 4.75
CA LEU A 281 5.85 -12.51 6.21
C LEU A 281 4.63 -13.29 6.71
N VAL A 282 3.46 -13.03 6.10
CA VAL A 282 2.18 -13.67 6.46
C VAL A 282 2.29 -15.19 6.35
N ASP A 283 2.72 -15.69 5.19
CA ASP A 283 2.64 -17.12 4.86
C ASP A 283 3.68 -17.97 5.59
N ASN A 284 4.87 -17.41 5.88
CA ASN A 284 6.03 -18.22 6.26
C ASN A 284 6.71 -17.78 7.56
N LYS A 285 6.50 -16.54 8.01
CA LYS A 285 7.35 -15.93 9.03
C LYS A 285 6.58 -15.33 10.20
N ASN A 286 5.29 -15.60 10.33
CA ASN A 286 4.48 -15.14 11.45
C ASN A 286 3.83 -16.27 12.27
N GLU A 287 4.39 -17.49 12.23
CA GLU A 287 3.98 -18.64 13.06
C GLU A 287 2.47 -18.97 12.97
N GLY A 288 1.83 -18.67 11.84
CA GLY A 288 0.40 -18.88 11.64
C GLY A 288 -0.52 -17.89 12.38
N ILE A 289 0.03 -16.84 13.01
CA ILE A 289 -0.77 -15.77 13.62
C ILE A 289 -1.25 -14.83 12.52
N ASP A 290 -2.57 -14.67 12.41
CA ASP A 290 -3.20 -13.73 11.50
C ASP A 290 -2.87 -12.28 11.86
N ILE A 291 -2.50 -11.48 10.85
CA ILE A 291 -2.15 -10.08 11.03
C ILE A 291 -3.40 -9.21 10.93
N ASP A 292 -3.67 -8.43 11.97
CA ASP A 292 -4.70 -7.40 11.97
C ASP A 292 -4.17 -6.15 11.24
N LEU A 293 -4.54 -6.02 9.96
CA LEU A 293 -4.13 -4.90 9.11
C LEU A 293 -4.61 -3.55 9.65
N SER A 294 -5.71 -3.51 10.41
CA SER A 294 -6.26 -2.27 10.97
C SER A 294 -5.44 -1.74 12.14
N LYS A 295 -4.66 -2.60 12.81
CA LYS A 295 -3.73 -2.24 13.89
C LYS A 295 -2.27 -2.19 13.43
N SER A 296 -2.02 -2.56 12.17
CA SER A 296 -0.69 -2.61 11.56
C SER A 296 -0.46 -1.38 10.69
N PHE A 297 0.80 -1.01 10.50
CA PHE A 297 1.15 0.15 9.71
C PHE A 297 2.51 0.00 9.03
N TYR A 298 2.75 0.85 8.03
CA TYR A 298 4.02 0.94 7.32
C TYR A 298 4.56 2.38 7.34
N VAL A 299 5.85 2.52 7.57
CA VAL A 299 6.56 3.81 7.58
C VAL A 299 7.62 3.82 6.49
N GLY A 300 7.65 4.87 5.66
CA GLY A 300 8.64 4.98 4.59
C GLY A 300 8.78 6.40 4.02
N ASP A 301 9.95 6.72 3.49
CA ASP A 301 10.26 8.06 2.94
C ASP A 301 9.82 8.22 1.48
N ALA A 302 9.67 7.12 0.74
CA ALA A 302 9.18 7.10 -0.63
C ALA A 302 7.66 7.36 -0.69
N ALA A 303 7.28 8.58 -0.33
CA ALA A 303 5.91 9.00 -0.06
C ALA A 303 5.33 9.95 -1.12
N GLY A 304 6.08 10.25 -2.19
CA GLY A 304 5.68 11.12 -3.29
C GLY A 304 5.42 12.57 -2.91
N ARG A 305 6.07 13.08 -1.87
CA ARG A 305 5.95 14.47 -1.45
C ARG A 305 6.68 15.40 -2.44
N PRO A 306 6.12 16.58 -2.76
CA PRO A 306 6.78 17.57 -3.59
C PRO A 306 8.00 18.17 -2.90
N GLU A 307 8.79 18.92 -3.66
CA GLU A 307 9.85 19.75 -3.12
C GLU A 307 9.25 20.83 -2.19
N SER A 308 9.89 21.06 -1.04
CA SER A 308 9.45 22.05 -0.06
C SER A 308 10.62 22.80 0.57
N GLY A 309 10.34 23.95 1.15
CA GLY A 309 11.32 24.79 1.85
C GLY A 309 12.33 25.46 0.92
N SER A 310 13.29 26.17 1.51
CA SER A 310 14.34 26.89 0.80
C SER A 310 15.65 26.89 1.59
N GLY A 311 16.76 27.15 0.91
CA GLY A 311 18.10 27.20 1.52
C GLY A 311 18.46 25.89 2.24
N LYS A 312 18.87 26.01 3.51
CA LYS A 312 19.25 24.86 4.35
C LYS A 312 18.08 23.94 4.73
N ASN A 313 16.84 24.43 4.64
CA ASN A 313 15.63 23.66 4.96
C ASN A 313 14.97 23.06 3.70
N LYS A 314 15.65 23.10 2.56
CA LYS A 314 15.14 22.58 1.29
C LYS A 314 15.06 21.05 1.34
N ARG A 315 13.85 20.51 1.30
CA ARG A 315 13.60 19.08 1.08
C ARG A 315 13.35 18.86 -0.40
N ARG A 316 14.14 18.00 -1.04
CA ARG A 316 13.92 17.61 -2.44
C ARG A 316 12.61 16.84 -2.54
N LYS A 317 11.97 16.88 -3.70
CA LYS A 317 10.84 15.98 -3.99
C LYS A 317 11.25 14.52 -3.74
N ASP A 318 10.34 13.72 -3.21
CA ASP A 318 10.61 12.31 -2.94
C ASP A 318 10.95 11.61 -4.26
N HIS A 319 11.90 10.67 -4.18
CA HIS A 319 12.43 10.01 -5.37
C HIS A 319 11.42 9.01 -5.95
N SER A 320 10.44 8.54 -5.16
CA SER A 320 9.39 7.60 -5.57
C SER A 320 8.17 7.66 -4.62
N LEU A 321 7.15 6.87 -4.93
CA LEU A 321 5.91 6.58 -4.20
C LEU A 321 5.89 5.13 -3.67
N ALA A 322 7.02 4.42 -3.74
CA ALA A 322 7.08 2.98 -3.54
C ALA A 322 6.55 2.53 -2.17
N ASP A 323 6.88 3.27 -1.10
CA ASP A 323 6.48 2.92 0.27
C ASP A 323 5.00 3.20 0.52
N ARG A 324 4.52 4.36 0.06
CA ARG A 324 3.09 4.70 0.15
C ARG A 324 2.23 3.70 -0.63
N ARG A 325 2.67 3.33 -1.83
CA ARG A 325 1.98 2.34 -2.68
C ARG A 325 2.08 0.92 -2.13
N PHE A 326 3.20 0.55 -1.49
CA PHE A 326 3.34 -0.72 -0.77
C PHE A 326 2.32 -0.84 0.35
N ALA A 327 2.22 0.17 1.21
CA ALA A 327 1.23 0.23 2.28
C ALA A 327 -0.21 0.17 1.74
N ALA A 328 -0.50 0.92 0.66
CA ALA A 328 -1.81 0.92 0.01
C ALA A 328 -2.17 -0.45 -0.59
N ASN A 329 -1.21 -1.14 -1.20
CA ASN A 329 -1.41 -2.48 -1.76
C ASN A 329 -1.65 -3.54 -0.68
N ILE A 330 -1.02 -3.40 0.49
CA ILE A 330 -1.23 -4.28 1.65
C ILE A 330 -2.53 -3.95 2.37
N ASN A 331 -3.00 -2.70 2.25
CA ASN A 331 -4.12 -2.14 2.99
C ASN A 331 -3.81 -1.92 4.50
N VAL A 332 -2.65 -1.34 4.80
CA VAL A 332 -2.28 -0.87 6.15
C VAL A 332 -2.13 0.65 6.17
N SER A 333 -2.21 1.25 7.36
CA SER A 333 -1.93 2.68 7.53
C SER A 333 -0.51 3.03 7.09
N PHE A 334 -0.33 4.20 6.48
CA PHE A 334 0.97 4.68 6.02
C PHE A 334 1.36 5.96 6.74
N TYR A 335 2.63 6.06 7.15
CA TYR A 335 3.21 7.27 7.72
C TYR A 335 4.55 7.60 7.07
N THR A 336 4.88 8.89 7.00
CA THR A 336 6.26 9.32 6.74
C THR A 336 7.12 9.21 8.00
N PRO A 337 8.46 9.15 7.89
CA PRO A 337 9.33 9.13 9.06
C PRO A 337 9.12 10.35 9.97
N GLU A 338 8.87 11.52 9.38
CA GLU A 338 8.58 12.75 10.10
C GLU A 338 7.28 12.69 10.90
N GLU A 339 6.21 12.15 10.31
CA GLU A 339 4.94 11.92 11.01
C GLU A 339 5.17 10.94 12.16
N HIS A 340 5.80 9.80 11.88
CA HIS A 340 5.89 8.68 12.82
C HIS A 340 6.86 8.94 13.98
N PHE A 341 8.07 9.46 13.71
CA PHE A 341 9.09 9.63 14.75
C PHE A 341 9.04 11.00 15.43
N LEU A 342 8.61 12.04 14.71
CA LEU A 342 8.62 13.43 15.21
C LEU A 342 7.21 13.96 15.51
N GLY A 343 6.16 13.22 15.19
CA GLY A 343 4.77 13.66 15.40
C GLY A 343 4.37 14.85 14.54
N LYS A 344 5.05 15.07 13.40
CA LYS A 344 4.72 16.18 12.50
C LYS A 344 3.37 15.95 11.80
N PRO A 345 2.64 17.02 11.45
CA PRO A 345 1.43 16.90 10.65
C PRO A 345 1.69 16.26 9.29
N THR A 346 0.69 15.56 8.76
CA THR A 346 0.75 14.97 7.43
C THR A 346 1.00 16.03 6.37
N GLU A 347 2.05 15.84 5.59
CA GLU A 347 2.37 16.73 4.47
C GLU A 347 1.51 16.42 3.24
N HIS A 348 1.23 17.45 2.45
CA HIS A 348 0.63 17.27 1.13
C HIS A 348 1.54 16.44 0.22
N TRP A 349 0.95 15.53 -0.56
CA TRP A 349 1.67 14.70 -1.54
C TRP A 349 0.92 14.70 -2.87
N LEU A 350 1.65 14.43 -3.96
CA LEU A 350 1.06 14.44 -5.31
C LEU A 350 0.31 13.12 -5.54
N LYS A 351 -1.01 13.16 -5.34
CA LYS A 351 -1.89 12.02 -5.61
C LYS A 351 -2.10 11.88 -7.11
N SER A 352 -1.73 10.72 -7.67
CA SER A 352 -2.13 10.36 -9.04
C SER A 352 -3.61 10.00 -9.06
N ASP A 353 -4.31 10.45 -10.10
CA ASP A 353 -5.70 10.06 -10.36
C ASP A 353 -5.81 8.60 -10.85
N TYR A 354 -4.69 8.01 -11.28
CA TYR A 354 -4.67 6.63 -11.75
C TYR A 354 -4.76 5.63 -10.60
N LYS A 355 -5.83 4.85 -10.59
CA LYS A 355 -6.01 3.70 -9.68
C LYS A 355 -6.25 2.42 -10.50
N PRO A 356 -5.40 1.39 -10.37
CA PRO A 356 -5.56 0.17 -11.13
C PRO A 356 -6.90 -0.55 -10.90
N CYS A 357 -7.42 -0.52 -9.66
CA CYS A 357 -8.73 -1.08 -9.33
C CYS A 357 -9.88 -0.46 -10.13
N ASP A 358 -9.85 0.86 -10.35
CA ASP A 358 -10.94 1.57 -11.03
C ASP A 358 -11.05 1.12 -12.50
N ILE A 359 -9.92 0.77 -13.13
CA ILE A 359 -9.89 0.22 -14.51
C ILE A 359 -10.59 -1.12 -14.59
N VAL A 360 -10.31 -2.03 -13.66
CA VAL A 360 -10.90 -3.39 -13.67
C VAL A 360 -12.39 -3.34 -13.34
N ASN A 361 -12.79 -2.42 -12.47
CA ASN A 361 -14.17 -2.31 -12.01
C ASN A 361 -15.07 -1.48 -12.94
N ASN A 362 -14.51 -0.74 -13.90
CA ASN A 362 -15.27 0.09 -14.83
C ASN A 362 -15.92 -0.78 -15.94
N LYS A 363 -17.12 -1.29 -15.65
CA LYS A 363 -17.90 -2.11 -16.60
C LYS A 363 -18.56 -1.28 -17.71
N ASP A 364 -18.80 0.00 -17.46
CA ASP A 364 -19.58 0.88 -18.32
C ASP A 364 -18.77 1.54 -19.44
N ILE A 365 -17.44 1.46 -19.38
CA ILE A 365 -16.58 1.96 -20.46
C ILE A 365 -16.95 1.29 -21.79
N LEU A 366 -17.17 2.09 -22.84
CA LEU A 366 -17.45 1.57 -24.17
C LEU A 366 -16.19 0.92 -24.73
N LEU A 367 -16.27 -0.20 -25.46
CA LEU A 367 -15.08 -0.79 -26.10
C LEU A 367 -14.54 0.14 -27.20
N LEU A 368 -15.44 0.68 -28.01
CA LEU A 368 -15.15 1.57 -29.13
C LEU A 368 -15.92 2.87 -28.95
N GLU A 369 -15.29 3.99 -29.34
CA GLU A 369 -15.96 5.27 -29.49
C GLU A 369 -15.78 5.77 -30.93
N PRO A 370 -16.89 6.02 -31.67
CA PRO A 370 -18.29 5.88 -31.23
C PRO A 370 -18.72 4.41 -31.00
N LYS A 371 -19.84 4.20 -30.30
CA LYS A 371 -20.32 2.85 -29.91
C LYS A 371 -20.71 1.96 -31.10
N ASN A 372 -21.28 2.56 -32.14
CA ASN A 372 -21.88 1.86 -33.27
C ASN A 372 -20.85 1.67 -34.40
N VAL A 373 -19.68 1.13 -34.07
CA VAL A 373 -18.62 0.86 -35.05
C VAL A 373 -18.69 -0.60 -35.47
N ASP A 374 -18.95 -0.83 -36.75
CA ASP A 374 -18.98 -2.18 -37.32
C ASP A 374 -17.56 -2.73 -37.53
N ILE A 375 -17.40 -4.02 -37.27
CA ILE A 375 -16.18 -4.80 -37.48
C ILE A 375 -16.55 -6.14 -38.14
N PRO A 376 -16.26 -6.35 -39.44
CA PRO A 376 -15.76 -5.37 -40.39
C PRO A 376 -16.85 -4.37 -40.82
N ALA A 377 -16.44 -3.18 -41.29
CA ALA A 377 -17.36 -2.16 -41.83
C ALA A 377 -17.60 -2.27 -43.34
N ASP A 378 -16.81 -3.08 -44.04
CA ASP A 378 -16.91 -3.33 -45.48
C ASP A 378 -16.47 -4.78 -45.77
N ASN A 379 -16.70 -5.26 -47.00
CA ASN A 379 -16.28 -6.58 -47.45
C ASN A 379 -14.75 -6.78 -47.35
N CYS A 380 -13.98 -5.73 -47.58
CA CYS A 380 -12.53 -5.72 -47.43
C CYS A 380 -12.05 -4.33 -46.98
N GLU A 381 -11.31 -4.27 -45.88
CA GLU A 381 -10.76 -3.03 -45.35
C GLU A 381 -9.39 -3.22 -44.70
N MET A 382 -8.70 -2.10 -44.49
CA MET A 382 -7.47 -2.05 -43.70
C MET A 382 -7.68 -1.28 -42.41
N ILE A 383 -7.32 -1.88 -41.27
CA ILE A 383 -7.25 -1.19 -39.98
C ILE A 383 -5.78 -0.90 -39.64
N ILE A 384 -5.48 0.32 -39.24
CA ILE A 384 -4.18 0.68 -38.65
C ILE A 384 -4.37 0.92 -37.15
N MET A 385 -3.71 0.09 -36.32
CA MET A 385 -3.68 0.32 -34.88
C MET A 385 -2.68 1.43 -34.55
N VAL A 386 -3.11 2.38 -33.71
CA VAL A 386 -2.29 3.50 -33.24
C VAL A 386 -2.31 3.55 -31.72
N GLY A 387 -1.15 3.65 -31.09
CA GLY A 387 -1.05 3.71 -29.62
C GLY A 387 0.35 3.39 -29.13
N LEU A 388 0.66 3.82 -27.91
CA LEU A 388 1.95 3.57 -27.28
C LEU A 388 2.22 2.06 -27.12
N PRO A 389 3.49 1.63 -27.09
CA PRO A 389 3.80 0.26 -26.69
C PRO A 389 3.21 -0.04 -25.30
N GLY A 390 2.60 -1.22 -25.12
CA GLY A 390 1.91 -1.58 -23.87
C GLY A 390 0.46 -1.07 -23.73
N SER A 391 -0.07 -0.34 -24.72
CA SER A 391 -1.45 0.16 -24.67
C SER A 391 -2.53 -0.91 -24.90
N GLY A 392 -2.15 -2.16 -25.24
CA GLY A 392 -3.09 -3.26 -25.48
C GLY A 392 -3.50 -3.49 -26.94
N LYS A 393 -2.75 -2.94 -27.92
CA LYS A 393 -3.06 -3.12 -29.36
C LYS A 393 -3.13 -4.58 -29.78
N SER A 394 -2.08 -5.36 -29.53
CA SER A 394 -2.03 -6.78 -29.89
C SER A 394 -3.13 -7.60 -29.22
N TYR A 395 -3.42 -7.29 -27.95
CA TYR A 395 -4.56 -7.89 -27.25
C TYR A 395 -5.88 -7.55 -27.95
N PHE A 396 -6.09 -6.29 -28.35
CA PHE A 396 -7.30 -5.91 -29.07
C PHE A 396 -7.42 -6.64 -30.42
N CYS A 397 -6.33 -6.75 -31.18
CA CYS A 397 -6.33 -7.46 -32.47
C CYS A 397 -6.67 -8.95 -32.30
N GLN A 398 -6.03 -9.64 -31.36
CA GLN A 398 -6.28 -11.05 -31.09
C GLN A 398 -7.70 -11.29 -30.56
N GLU A 399 -8.11 -10.51 -29.56
CA GLU A 399 -9.39 -10.75 -28.88
C GLU A 399 -10.60 -10.33 -29.71
N TYR A 400 -10.49 -9.24 -30.48
CA TYR A 400 -11.65 -8.63 -31.12
C TYR A 400 -11.61 -8.66 -32.64
N LEU A 401 -10.45 -8.72 -33.31
CA LEU A 401 -10.38 -8.70 -34.78
C LEU A 401 -10.15 -10.08 -35.39
N GLU A 402 -9.43 -10.97 -34.70
CA GLU A 402 -9.15 -12.33 -35.19
C GLU A 402 -10.43 -13.14 -35.42
N GLN A 403 -11.41 -13.02 -34.51
CA GLN A 403 -12.74 -13.63 -34.65
C GLN A 403 -13.54 -13.14 -35.88
N HIS A 404 -13.14 -12.02 -36.49
CA HIS A 404 -13.73 -11.48 -37.73
C HIS A 404 -12.85 -11.74 -38.97
N ASN A 405 -11.95 -12.72 -38.90
CA ASN A 405 -11.09 -13.16 -40.01
C ASN A 405 -10.14 -12.08 -40.55
N TYR A 406 -9.72 -11.12 -39.72
CA TYR A 406 -8.68 -10.18 -40.11
C TYR A 406 -7.31 -10.86 -40.20
N THR A 407 -6.59 -10.62 -41.29
CA THR A 407 -5.17 -10.96 -41.36
C THR A 407 -4.35 -9.96 -40.52
N ILE A 408 -3.72 -10.42 -39.44
CA ILE A 408 -2.91 -9.58 -38.55
C ILE A 408 -1.47 -9.46 -39.07
N ALA A 409 -1.03 -8.24 -39.37
CA ALA A 409 0.36 -7.92 -39.71
C ALA A 409 1.06 -7.22 -38.55
N ASN A 410 2.00 -7.91 -37.90
CA ASN A 410 2.76 -7.40 -36.76
C ASN A 410 4.28 -7.54 -36.99
N ALA A 411 4.98 -6.40 -37.03
CA ALA A 411 6.40 -6.30 -37.36
C ALA A 411 7.31 -7.04 -36.39
N ASP A 412 6.91 -7.16 -35.12
CA ASP A 412 7.67 -7.87 -34.09
C ASP A 412 7.67 -9.39 -34.37
N THR A 413 6.64 -9.90 -35.05
CA THR A 413 6.53 -11.32 -35.43
C THR A 413 7.10 -11.65 -36.81
N VAL A 414 7.02 -10.71 -37.76
CA VAL A 414 7.33 -10.98 -39.19
C VAL A 414 8.61 -10.31 -39.70
N GLY A 415 9.37 -9.65 -38.82
CA GLY A 415 10.70 -9.12 -39.17
C GLY A 415 10.70 -7.73 -39.82
N GLY A 416 9.71 -6.88 -39.51
CA GLY A 416 9.74 -5.45 -39.84
C GLY A 416 8.61 -4.94 -40.75
N THR A 417 8.65 -3.63 -41.01
CA THR A 417 7.58 -2.89 -41.73
C THR A 417 7.36 -3.41 -43.16
N GLN A 418 8.44 -3.76 -43.88
CA GLN A 418 8.32 -4.20 -45.27
C GLN A 418 7.64 -5.57 -45.39
N ALA A 419 7.87 -6.46 -44.42
CA ALA A 419 7.19 -7.75 -44.35
C ALA A 419 5.70 -7.56 -43.99
N CYS A 420 5.37 -6.62 -43.09
CA CYS A 420 3.98 -6.27 -42.81
C CYS A 420 3.25 -5.77 -44.07
N LEU A 421 3.89 -4.90 -44.86
CA LEU A 421 3.31 -4.41 -46.11
C LEU A 421 3.01 -5.56 -47.08
N LYS A 422 3.91 -6.53 -47.23
CA LYS A 422 3.69 -7.71 -48.10
C LYS A 422 2.51 -8.58 -47.64
N ILE A 423 2.37 -8.77 -46.32
CA ILE A 423 1.25 -9.53 -45.75
C ILE A 423 -0.07 -8.82 -46.03
N CYS A 424 -0.12 -7.51 -45.77
CA CYS A 424 -1.30 -6.70 -46.07
C CYS A 424 -1.62 -6.72 -47.57
N GLU A 425 -0.62 -6.56 -48.43
CA GLU A 425 -0.78 -6.58 -49.89
C GLU A 425 -1.37 -7.91 -50.38
N LYS A 426 -0.88 -9.04 -49.85
CA LYS A 426 -1.43 -10.37 -50.15
C LYS A 426 -2.89 -10.51 -49.69
N ALA A 427 -3.21 -10.06 -48.47
CA ALA A 427 -4.56 -10.15 -47.92
C ALA A 427 -5.55 -9.28 -48.72
N LEU A 428 -5.19 -8.02 -48.99
CA LEU A 428 -6.02 -7.10 -49.78
C LEU A 428 -6.22 -7.61 -51.22
N GLY A 429 -5.18 -8.18 -51.84
CA GLY A 429 -5.29 -8.80 -53.16
C GLY A 429 -6.19 -10.03 -53.21
N ALA A 430 -6.38 -10.71 -52.07
CA ALA A 430 -7.32 -11.82 -51.91
C ALA A 430 -8.73 -11.36 -51.46
N GLY A 431 -8.98 -10.05 -51.34
CA GLY A 431 -10.25 -9.51 -50.85
C GLY A 431 -10.50 -9.76 -49.36
N THR A 432 -9.43 -10.00 -48.57
CA THR A 432 -9.53 -10.25 -47.12
C THR A 432 -9.07 -9.03 -46.33
N SER A 433 -9.87 -8.63 -45.33
CA SER A 433 -9.51 -7.52 -44.44
C SER A 433 -8.22 -7.80 -43.66
N CYS A 434 -7.45 -6.74 -43.39
CA CYS A 434 -6.18 -6.85 -42.66
C CYS A 434 -6.01 -5.75 -41.62
N VAL A 435 -5.22 -6.03 -40.59
CA VAL A 435 -4.90 -5.08 -39.53
C VAL A 435 -3.40 -4.96 -39.32
N VAL A 436 -2.91 -3.73 -39.18
CA VAL A 436 -1.51 -3.42 -38.87
C VAL A 436 -1.35 -3.21 -37.37
N ASP A 437 -0.88 -4.24 -36.66
CA ASP A 437 -0.58 -4.21 -35.23
C ASP A 437 0.89 -3.82 -34.99
N ASN A 438 1.21 -2.56 -35.28
CA ASN A 438 2.54 -1.99 -35.06
C ASN A 438 2.47 -0.78 -34.13
N THR A 439 3.64 -0.35 -33.65
CA THR A 439 3.79 0.90 -32.89
C THR A 439 3.84 2.09 -33.85
N ASN A 440 2.72 2.35 -34.54
CA ASN A 440 2.56 3.38 -35.59
C ASN A 440 2.40 4.80 -35.00
N VAL A 441 3.41 5.25 -34.26
CA VAL A 441 3.34 6.45 -33.42
C VAL A 441 3.41 7.76 -34.22
N ASP A 442 3.89 7.77 -35.45
CA ASP A 442 4.03 8.98 -36.28
C ASP A 442 3.34 8.86 -37.66
N VAL A 443 3.16 10.01 -38.30
CA VAL A 443 2.49 10.16 -39.61
C VAL A 443 3.22 9.39 -40.71
N GLU A 444 4.56 9.44 -40.73
CA GLU A 444 5.36 8.80 -41.79
C GLU A 444 5.23 7.27 -41.78
N SER A 445 5.18 6.68 -40.59
CA SER A 445 4.97 5.24 -40.40
C SER A 445 3.57 4.81 -40.87
N ARG A 446 2.54 5.62 -40.59
CA ARG A 446 1.15 5.35 -41.02
C ARG A 446 0.97 5.52 -42.52
N LYS A 447 1.60 6.53 -43.13
CA LYS A 447 1.50 6.86 -44.56
C LYS A 447 1.76 5.67 -45.49
N LYS A 448 2.74 4.81 -45.15
CA LYS A 448 3.09 3.63 -45.96
C LYS A 448 1.92 2.66 -46.15
N PHE A 449 1.16 2.41 -45.09
CA PHE A 449 0.01 1.51 -45.10
C PHE A 449 -1.23 2.19 -45.71
N ILE A 450 -1.43 3.48 -45.46
CA ILE A 450 -2.52 4.25 -46.09
C ILE A 450 -2.37 4.26 -47.61
N MET A 451 -1.14 4.45 -48.13
CA MET A 451 -0.89 4.37 -49.58
C MET A 451 -1.17 2.97 -50.14
N LEU A 452 -0.90 1.91 -49.39
CA LEU A 452 -1.22 0.54 -49.79
C LEU A 452 -2.74 0.31 -49.87
N ALA A 453 -3.50 0.76 -48.88
CA ALA A 453 -4.96 0.69 -48.91
C ALA A 453 -5.54 1.44 -50.13
N LYS A 454 -5.02 2.65 -50.41
CA LYS A 454 -5.39 3.44 -51.60
C LYS A 454 -5.09 2.71 -52.91
N LYS A 455 -3.95 2.01 -53.02
CA LYS A 455 -3.58 1.22 -54.21
C LYS A 455 -4.62 0.13 -54.54
N TYR A 456 -5.23 -0.47 -53.51
CA TYR A 456 -6.24 -1.52 -53.66
C TYR A 456 -7.68 -0.99 -53.61
N ASN A 457 -7.86 0.34 -53.54
CA ASN A 457 -9.16 0.99 -53.43
C ASN A 457 -10.03 0.45 -52.27
N VAL A 458 -9.40 0.16 -51.12
CA VAL A 458 -10.08 -0.29 -49.90
C VAL A 458 -10.11 0.82 -48.84
N PRO A 459 -11.17 0.91 -48.02
CA PRO A 459 -11.20 1.82 -46.88
C PRO A 459 -10.06 1.57 -45.91
N CYS A 460 -9.51 2.65 -45.33
CA CYS A 460 -8.47 2.58 -44.32
C CYS A 460 -8.94 3.27 -43.05
N ARG A 461 -9.20 2.52 -41.98
CA ARG A 461 -9.63 3.05 -40.69
C ARG A 461 -8.47 3.09 -39.68
N CYS A 462 -8.46 4.10 -38.83
CA CYS A 462 -7.52 4.21 -37.72
C CYS A 462 -8.19 3.77 -36.43
N PHE A 463 -7.61 2.81 -35.72
CA PHE A 463 -8.05 2.40 -34.39
C PHE A 463 -7.02 2.88 -33.37
N VAL A 464 -7.32 3.98 -32.68
CA VAL A 464 -6.41 4.64 -31.74
C VAL A 464 -6.71 4.23 -30.30
N MET A 465 -5.71 3.71 -29.60
CA MET A 465 -5.85 3.28 -28.21
C MET A 465 -6.04 4.48 -27.28
N ASN A 466 -7.22 4.59 -26.68
CA ASN A 466 -7.60 5.61 -25.73
C ASN A 466 -7.25 5.17 -24.31
N VAL A 467 -5.94 5.04 -24.05
CA VAL A 467 -5.41 4.51 -22.79
C VAL A 467 -4.46 5.55 -22.18
N PRO A 468 -4.73 6.05 -20.96
CA PRO A 468 -3.85 6.99 -20.27
C PRO A 468 -2.44 6.45 -20.09
N VAL A 469 -1.44 7.33 -20.14
CA VAL A 469 -0.02 6.95 -20.08
C VAL A 469 0.32 6.13 -18.83
N ASP A 470 -0.27 6.46 -17.68
CA ASP A 470 -0.04 5.73 -16.43
C ASP A 470 -0.56 4.30 -16.52
N GLN A 471 -1.73 4.09 -17.14
CA GLN A 471 -2.25 2.75 -17.43
C GLN A 471 -1.36 2.00 -18.43
N VAL A 472 -0.81 2.67 -19.45
CA VAL A 472 0.13 2.04 -20.39
C VAL A 472 1.38 1.54 -19.66
N ARG A 473 1.97 2.35 -18.78
CA ARG A 473 3.14 1.94 -17.98
C ARG A 473 2.80 0.80 -17.03
N HIS A 474 1.63 0.85 -16.42
CA HIS A 474 1.12 -0.22 -15.56
C HIS A 474 0.99 -1.52 -16.33
N ASN A 475 0.41 -1.50 -17.53
CA ASN A 475 0.31 -2.67 -18.41
C ASN A 475 1.68 -3.25 -18.78
N ILE A 476 2.68 -2.40 -19.06
CA ILE A 476 4.04 -2.85 -19.33
C ILE A 476 4.61 -3.59 -18.12
N LYS A 477 4.49 -3.01 -16.92
CA LYS A 477 4.99 -3.63 -15.69
C LYS A 477 4.23 -4.92 -15.36
N TYR A 478 2.90 -4.93 -15.53
CA TYR A 478 2.07 -6.13 -15.39
C TYR A 478 2.57 -7.24 -16.30
N ARG A 479 2.77 -6.96 -17.59
CA ARG A 479 3.28 -7.93 -18.56
C ARG A 479 4.67 -8.44 -18.18
N HIS A 480 5.57 -7.57 -17.68
CA HIS A 480 6.89 -8.01 -17.22
C HIS A 480 6.83 -8.98 -16.03
N LEU A 481 5.75 -8.96 -15.25
CA LEU A 481 5.54 -9.83 -14.10
C LEU A 481 4.83 -11.14 -14.48
N THR A 482 4.00 -11.14 -15.52
CA THR A 482 3.16 -12.29 -15.89
C THR A 482 3.64 -13.05 -17.14
N ASP A 483 4.47 -12.41 -17.96
CA ASP A 483 4.88 -12.95 -19.25
C ASP A 483 6.39 -12.86 -19.46
N SER A 484 7.06 -14.00 -19.32
CA SER A 484 8.50 -14.14 -19.54
C SER A 484 8.89 -14.31 -21.02
N SER A 485 7.92 -14.54 -21.92
CA SER A 485 8.18 -14.80 -23.34
C SER A 485 8.39 -13.53 -24.17
N HIS A 486 7.90 -12.39 -23.68
CA HIS A 486 7.98 -11.12 -24.40
C HIS A 486 9.19 -10.26 -24.01
N SER A 487 9.71 -9.54 -25.01
CA SER A 487 10.80 -8.60 -24.82
C SER A 487 10.38 -7.47 -23.86
N LYS A 488 11.23 -7.19 -22.87
CA LYS A 488 10.97 -6.16 -21.87
C LYS A 488 11.19 -4.77 -22.48
N ILE A 489 10.10 -4.02 -22.63
CA ILE A 489 10.14 -2.61 -23.01
C ILE A 489 10.68 -1.79 -21.85
N ASN A 490 11.87 -1.21 -22.02
CA ASN A 490 12.48 -0.35 -21.00
C ASN A 490 11.94 1.09 -21.06
N GLU A 491 12.16 1.85 -20.00
CA GLU A 491 11.65 3.22 -19.83
C GLU A 491 12.22 4.21 -20.86
N MET A 492 13.45 4.00 -21.35
CA MET A 492 14.05 4.86 -22.38
C MET A 492 13.33 4.70 -23.73
N VAL A 493 13.11 3.46 -24.17
CA VAL A 493 12.37 3.16 -25.41
C VAL A 493 10.94 3.67 -25.30
N PHE A 494 10.29 3.47 -24.15
CA PHE A 494 8.95 4.00 -23.91
C PHE A 494 8.89 5.53 -24.06
N ASN A 495 9.79 6.26 -23.41
CA ASN A 495 9.81 7.73 -23.48
C ASN A 495 10.18 8.27 -24.86
N MET A 496 11.06 7.58 -25.60
CA MET A 496 11.36 7.89 -26.99
C MET A 496 10.10 7.77 -27.87
N MET A 497 9.39 6.64 -27.79
CA MET A 497 8.15 6.41 -28.55
C MET A 497 7.05 7.40 -28.16
N LYS A 498 6.91 7.69 -26.86
CA LYS A 498 5.99 8.71 -26.35
C LYS A 498 6.27 10.10 -26.93
N LYS A 499 7.55 10.49 -27.01
CA LYS A 499 7.96 11.78 -27.60
C LYS A 499 7.67 11.84 -29.10
N LYS A 500 7.82 10.71 -29.80
CA LYS A 500 7.56 10.59 -31.25
C LYS A 500 6.06 10.57 -31.57
N TYR A 501 5.21 10.22 -30.61
CA TYR A 501 3.78 10.05 -30.80
C TYR A 501 3.08 11.33 -31.33
N LYS A 502 2.35 11.16 -32.43
CA LYS A 502 1.47 12.16 -33.05
C LYS A 502 0.09 11.57 -33.20
N ASN A 503 -0.91 12.29 -32.68
CA ASN A 503 -2.32 11.91 -32.83
C ASN A 503 -2.65 11.72 -34.33
N PRO A 504 -3.41 10.67 -34.68
CA PRO A 504 -3.85 10.48 -36.06
C PRO A 504 -4.90 11.53 -36.44
N THR A 505 -4.90 11.96 -37.70
CA THR A 505 -5.92 12.88 -38.27
C THR A 505 -6.47 12.34 -39.58
N GLU A 506 -7.69 12.77 -39.94
CA GLU A 506 -8.35 12.34 -41.19
C GLU A 506 -7.57 12.82 -42.43
N ASP A 507 -6.86 13.95 -42.34
CA ASP A 507 -5.98 14.49 -43.38
C ASP A 507 -4.89 13.51 -43.84
N GLU A 508 -4.54 12.52 -43.01
CA GLU A 508 -3.59 11.46 -43.40
C GLU A 508 -4.17 10.55 -44.49
N GLY A 509 -5.50 10.52 -44.64
CA GLY A 509 -6.25 9.66 -45.56
C GLY A 509 -7.00 8.52 -44.88
N PHE A 510 -7.31 8.65 -43.59
CA PHE A 510 -8.18 7.70 -42.88
C PHE A 510 -9.64 7.97 -43.19
N THR A 511 -10.43 6.93 -43.44
CA THR A 511 -11.87 7.03 -43.63
C THR A 511 -12.59 7.38 -42.32
N HIS A 512 -12.15 6.78 -41.21
CA HIS A 512 -12.66 7.05 -39.86
C HIS A 512 -11.56 6.84 -38.83
N ILE A 513 -11.61 7.60 -37.73
CA ILE A 513 -10.77 7.39 -36.55
C ILE A 513 -11.66 6.91 -35.40
N VAL A 514 -11.41 5.68 -34.95
CA VAL A 514 -12.13 5.02 -33.86
C VAL A 514 -11.23 4.99 -32.64
N LYS A 515 -11.73 5.45 -31.49
CA LYS A 515 -11.02 5.29 -30.22
C LYS A 515 -11.31 3.90 -29.65
N VAL A 516 -10.27 3.23 -29.17
CA VAL A 516 -10.34 1.91 -28.55
C VAL A 516 -10.02 2.03 -27.07
N ASN A 517 -10.99 1.76 -26.21
CA ASN A 517 -10.75 1.69 -24.77
C ASN A 517 -10.33 0.27 -24.37
N LEU A 518 -9.47 0.16 -23.36
CA LEU A 518 -8.98 -1.15 -22.91
C LEU A 518 -9.95 -1.78 -21.90
N LYS A 519 -10.51 -2.94 -22.27
CA LYS A 519 -11.19 -3.85 -21.34
C LYS A 519 -10.28 -5.06 -21.05
N PRO A 520 -9.54 -5.06 -19.94
CA PRO A 520 -8.61 -6.14 -19.65
C PRO A 520 -9.37 -7.44 -19.35
N LYS A 521 -8.87 -8.55 -19.90
CA LYS A 521 -9.24 -9.92 -19.50
C LYS A 521 -8.00 -10.58 -18.91
N PHE A 522 -8.22 -11.37 -17.87
CA PHE A 522 -7.14 -12.00 -17.10
C PHE A 522 -7.26 -13.52 -17.21
N LYS A 523 -6.13 -14.22 -17.21
CA LYS A 523 -6.10 -15.69 -17.31
C LYS A 523 -6.55 -16.36 -16.00
N SER A 524 -6.47 -15.65 -14.88
CA SER A 524 -6.83 -16.14 -13.56
C SER A 524 -7.21 -15.00 -12.60
N THR A 525 -7.87 -15.35 -11.50
CA THR A 525 -8.17 -14.42 -10.40
C THR A 525 -6.87 -13.85 -9.79
N THR A 526 -5.80 -14.63 -9.72
CA THR A 526 -4.50 -14.18 -9.20
C THR A 526 -3.89 -13.09 -10.09
N GLU A 527 -3.99 -13.24 -11.41
CA GLU A 527 -3.57 -12.23 -12.37
C GLU A 527 -4.40 -10.95 -12.27
N GLU A 528 -5.72 -11.08 -12.11
CA GLU A 528 -6.60 -9.92 -11.88
C GLU A 528 -6.24 -9.19 -10.58
N GLN A 529 -5.99 -9.93 -9.49
CA GLN A 529 -5.57 -9.35 -8.21
C GLN A 529 -4.23 -8.64 -8.34
N LEU A 530 -3.25 -9.22 -9.04
CA LEU A 530 -1.98 -8.58 -9.33
C LEU A 530 -2.18 -7.27 -10.12
N TYR A 531 -3.04 -7.28 -11.14
CA TYR A 531 -3.31 -6.08 -11.94
C TYR A 531 -3.96 -4.96 -11.12
N LYS A 532 -4.72 -5.28 -10.07
CA LYS A 532 -5.35 -4.31 -9.16
C LYS A 532 -4.36 -3.61 -8.22
N LEU A 533 -3.15 -4.14 -8.04
CA LEU A 533 -2.11 -3.53 -7.22
C LEU A 533 -1.45 -2.36 -7.93
N TYR A 534 -0.97 -1.35 -7.22
CA TYR A 534 0.00 -0.41 -7.77
C TYR A 534 1.31 -1.14 -8.09
N LEU A 535 1.73 -1.14 -9.35
CA LEU A 535 2.93 -1.86 -9.80
C LEU A 535 4.17 -0.97 -9.98
N LEU A 536 3.95 0.34 -10.09
CA LEU A 536 4.99 1.32 -10.42
C LEU A 536 5.46 2.06 -9.17
N GLU A 537 6.73 2.42 -9.12
CA GLU A 537 7.30 3.25 -8.05
C GLU A 537 7.05 4.74 -8.25
N LYS A 538 6.72 5.20 -9.46
CA LYS A 538 6.54 6.62 -9.81
C LYS A 538 5.19 6.86 -10.45
#